data_AF-A0A644XPE4-F1
#
_entry.id   AF-A0A644XPE4-F1
#
_cell.length_a   1.000
_cell.length_b   1.000
_cell.length_c   1.000
_cell.angle_alpha   90.00
_cell.angle_beta   90.00
_cell.angle_gamma   90.00
#
_symmetry.space_group_name_H-M   'P 1'
#
loop_
_entity.id
_entity.type
_entity.pdbx_description
1 polymer ?
#
loop_
_entity_poly.entity_id
_entity_poly.type
_entity_poly.pdbx_seq_one_letter_code
_entity_poly.pdbx_strand_id
1 'polypeptide(L)' 'MTAKEKAILLGQAGKLYTLGRKVEKCREKLRQLVGKKVLYDSQQMIDALNEYEAVDSEWKRLEQEHLQYRTRLGIKDKIV' A
#
# COMPACT_ATOMS: atom_id res chain seq x y z
N MET A 1 -11.04 24.28 1.80
CA MET A 1 -10.75 23.19 0.84
C MET A 1 -11.51 23.46 -0.45
N THR A 2 -10.81 23.50 -1.57
CA THR A 2 -11.37 23.73 -2.92
C THR A 2 -11.85 22.43 -3.57
N ALA A 3 -12.67 22.52 -4.62
CA ALA A 3 -13.12 21.35 -5.38
C ALA A 3 -11.94 20.56 -5.98
N LYS A 4 -10.88 21.26 -6.42
CA LYS A 4 -9.66 20.66 -6.96
C LYS A 4 -8.90 19.87 -5.90
N GLU A 5 -8.74 20.43 -4.70
CA GLU A 5 -8.09 19.75 -3.56
C GLU A 5 -8.85 18.49 -3.15
N LYS A 6 -10.18 18.56 -3.11
CA LYS A 6 -11.04 17.41 -2.83
C LYS A 6 -10.88 16.30 -3.88
N ALA A 7 -10.81 16.68 -5.17
CA ALA A 7 -10.61 15.72 -6.25
C ALA A 7 -9.24 15.01 -6.16
N ILE A 8 -8.18 15.75 -5.78
CA ILE A 8 -6.85 15.18 -5.56
C ILE A 8 -6.87 14.18 -4.40
N LEU A 9 -7.48 14.54 -3.26
CA LEU A 9 -7.59 13.64 -2.10
C LEU A 9 -8.35 12.35 -2.45
N LEU A 10 -9.47 12.46 -3.17
CA LEU A 10 -10.24 11.30 -3.62
C LEU A 10 -9.43 10.42 -4.59
N GLY A 11 -8.70 11.04 -5.52
CA GLY A 11 -7.83 10.32 -6.44
C GLY A 11 -6.70 9.57 -5.73
N GLN A 12 -6.05 10.21 -4.75
CA GLN A 12 -5.03 9.56 -3.91
C GLN A 12 -5.63 8.41 -3.10
N ALA A 13 -6.78 8.60 -2.47
CA ALA A 13 -7.46 7.56 -1.70
C ALA A 13 -7.86 6.35 -2.58
N GLY A 14 -8.36 6.59 -3.78
CA GLY A 14 -8.69 5.52 -4.74
C GLY A 14 -7.47 4.71 -5.18
N LYS A 15 -6.34 5.39 -5.43
CA LYS A 15 -5.06 4.73 -5.72
C LYS A 15 -4.55 3.93 -4.53
N LEU A 16 -4.60 4.49 -3.32
CA LEU A 16 -4.23 3.81 -2.07
C LEU A 16 -5.07 2.56 -1.83
N TYR A 17 -6.38 2.63 -2.06
CA TYR A 17 -7.26 1.46 -1.94
C TYR A 17 -6.87 0.37 -2.95
N THR A 18 -6.64 0.74 -4.20
CA THR A 18 -6.30 -0.21 -5.26
C THR A 18 -4.94 -0.88 -5.01
N LEU A 19 -3.93 -0.10 -4.64
CA LEU A 19 -2.61 -0.64 -4.27
C LEU A 19 -2.68 -1.47 -2.98
N GLY A 20 -3.45 -1.04 -1.98
CA GLY A 20 -3.62 -1.78 -0.73
C GLY A 20 -4.21 -3.18 -0.97
N ARG A 21 -5.17 -3.31 -1.89
CA ARG A 21 -5.67 -4.63 -2.31
C ARG A 21 -4.59 -5.51 -2.94
N LYS A 22 -3.64 -4.92 -3.69
CA LYS A 22 -2.50 -5.66 -4.24
C LYS A 22 -1.54 -6.10 -3.15
N VAL A 23 -1.22 -5.22 -2.19
CA VAL A 23 -0.40 -5.55 -1.01
C VAL A 23 -0.98 -6.76 -0.29
N GLU A 24 -2.28 -6.76 0.00
CA GLU A 24 -2.93 -7.90 0.67
C GLU A 24 -2.89 -9.19 -0.15
N LYS A 25 -3.02 -9.10 -1.47
CA LYS A 25 -2.86 -10.26 -2.37
C LYS A 25 -1.43 -10.83 -2.30
N CYS A 26 -0.41 -9.97 -2.27
CA CYS A 26 0.99 -10.39 -2.13
C CYS A 26 1.25 -11.01 -0.75
N ARG A 27 0.70 -10.44 0.33
CA ARG A 27 0.76 -11.01 1.68
C ARG A 27 0.12 -12.39 1.74
N GLU A 28 -1.04 -12.56 1.11
CA GLU A 28 -1.72 -13.84 1.05
C GLU A 28 -0.90 -14.88 0.28
N LYS A 29 -0.27 -14.51 -0.84
CA LYS A 29 0.65 -15.38 -1.58
C LYS A 29 1.81 -15.85 -0.68
N LEU A 30 2.43 -14.96 0.08
CA LEU A 30 3.47 -15.31 1.04
C LEU A 30 2.98 -16.26 2.14
N ARG A 31 1.81 -15.98 2.75
CA ARG A 31 1.18 -16.87 3.75
C ARG A 31 0.95 -18.27 3.19
N GLN A 32 0.49 -18.37 1.94
CA GLN A 32 0.27 -19.66 1.28
C GLN A 32 1.56 -20.44 1.05
N LEU A 33 2.66 -19.77 0.66
CA LEU A 33 3.96 -20.43 0.51
C LEU A 33 4.48 -20.96 1.85
N VAL A 34 4.36 -20.17 2.92
CA VAL A 34 4.70 -20.60 4.28
C VAL A 34 3.82 -21.78 4.71
N GLY A 35 2.51 -21.71 4.48
CA GLY A 35 1.58 -22.80 4.80
C GLY A 35 1.89 -24.09 4.05
N LYS A 36 2.43 -24.00 2.83
CA LYS A 36 2.93 -25.13 2.04
C LYS A 36 4.33 -25.61 2.42
N LYS A 37 4.96 -24.99 3.43
CA LYS A 37 6.34 -25.26 3.87
C LYS A 37 7.36 -25.14 2.73
N VAL A 38 7.14 -24.21 1.80
CA VAL A 38 8.11 -23.88 0.77
C VAL A 38 9.35 -23.32 1.45
N LEU A 39 10.53 -23.79 1.05
CA LEU A 39 11.81 -23.33 1.61
C LEU A 39 11.96 -21.82 1.39
N TYR A 40 12.43 -21.11 2.41
CA TYR A 40 12.60 -19.66 2.35
C TYR A 40 13.60 -19.22 1.27
N ASP A 41 14.62 -20.04 1.04
CA ASP A 41 15.66 -19.76 0.03
C ASP A 41 15.26 -20.21 -1.38
N SER A 42 14.04 -20.76 -1.55
CA SER A 42 13.55 -21.12 -2.88
C SER A 42 13.29 -19.86 -3.71
N GLN A 43 13.54 -19.97 -5.02
CA GLN A 43 13.26 -18.88 -5.95
C GLN A 43 11.82 -18.39 -5.86
N GLN A 44 10.87 -19.30 -5.65
CA GLN A 44 9.45 -18.97 -5.51
C GLN A 44 9.16 -18.07 -4.29
N MET A 45 9.83 -18.29 -3.16
CA MET A 45 9.67 -17.44 -1.98
C MET A 45 10.31 -16.08 -2.20
N ILE A 46 11.53 -16.06 -2.75
CA ILE A 46 12.26 -14.83 -3.06
C ILE A 46 11.46 -13.96 -4.04
N ASP A 47 10.92 -14.53 -5.10
CA ASP A 47 10.11 -13.80 -6.09
C ASP A 47 8.83 -13.23 -5.46
N ALA A 48 8.16 -14.00 -4.60
CA ALA A 48 6.96 -13.55 -3.90
C ALA A 48 7.27 -12.43 -2.90
N LEU A 49 8.42 -12.48 -2.24
CA LEU A 49 8.88 -11.45 -1.31
C LEU A 49 9.24 -10.17 -2.07
N ASN A 50 10.00 -10.27 -3.16
CA ASN A 50 10.33 -9.13 -4.02
C ASN A 50 9.07 -8.44 -4.57
N GLU A 51 8.07 -9.22 -5.02
CA GLU A 51 6.78 -8.69 -5.47
C GLU A 51 6.07 -7.94 -4.33
N TYR A 52 6.04 -8.53 -3.12
CA TYR A 52 5.46 -7.88 -1.95
C TYR A 52 6.16 -6.57 -1.61
N GLU A 53 7.49 -6.56 -1.51
CA GLU A 53 8.28 -5.39 -1.14
C GLU A 53 8.13 -4.24 -2.14
N ALA A 54 8.09 -4.55 -3.44
CA ALA A 54 7.88 -3.55 -4.48
C ALA A 54 6.51 -2.86 -4.34
N VAL A 55 5.44 -3.64 -4.12
CA VAL A 55 4.09 -3.10 -3.99
C VAL A 55 3.88 -2.38 -2.64
N ASP A 56 4.44 -2.92 -1.56
CA ASP A 56 4.36 -2.34 -0.21
C ASP A 56 5.10 -1.00 -0.13
N SER A 57 6.29 -0.91 -0.72
CA SER A 57 7.05 0.35 -0.79
C SER A 57 6.35 1.42 -1.61
N GLU A 58 5.74 1.06 -2.76
CA GLU A 58 4.94 1.99 -3.56
C GLU A 58 3.71 2.49 -2.77
N TRP A 59 3.02 1.59 -2.08
CA TRP A 59 1.86 1.94 -1.27
C TRP A 59 2.23 2.90 -0.12
N LYS A 60 3.32 2.60 0.61
CA LYS A 60 3.83 3.45 1.70
C LYS A 60 4.23 4.84 1.22
N ARG A 61 4.89 4.93 0.06
CA ARG A 61 5.24 6.24 -0.55
C ARG A 61 3.98 7.05 -0.84
N LEU A 62 2.98 6.43 -1.47
CA LEU A 62 1.72 7.11 -1.79
C LEU A 62 0.95 7.52 -0.54
N GLU A 63 1.00 6.70 0.52
CA GLU A 63 0.38 7.01 1.81
C GLU A 63 1.04 8.25 2.42
N GLN A 64 2.37 8.30 2.42
CA GLN A 64 3.12 9.45 2.88
C GLN A 64 2.78 10.72 2.08
N GLU A 65 2.69 10.64 0.74
CA GLU A 65 2.27 11.75 -0.11
C GLU A 65 0.85 12.23 0.23
N HIS A 66 -0.08 11.31 0.48
CA HIS A 66 -1.44 11.63 0.86
C HIS A 66 -1.51 12.34 2.22
N LEU A 67 -0.79 11.82 3.22
CA LEU A 67 -0.72 12.42 4.57
C LEU A 67 -0.06 13.81 4.53
N GLN A 68 1.00 13.99 3.76
CA GLN A 68 1.63 15.29 3.54
C GLN A 68 0.65 16.27 2.88
N TYR A 69 -0.11 15.81 1.88
CA TYR A 69 -1.11 16.66 1.21
C TYR A 69 -2.24 17.07 2.16
N ARG A 70 -2.76 16.15 2.98
CA ARG A 70 -3.74 16.46 4.05
C ARG A 70 -3.21 17.48 5.04
N THR A 71 -1.96 17.31 5.48
CA THR A 71 -1.29 18.22 6.41
C THR A 71 -1.17 19.62 5.82
N ARG A 72 -0.77 19.75 4.55
CA ARG A 72 -0.71 21.04 3.84
C ARG A 72 -2.06 21.75 3.76
N LEU A 73 -3.16 20.99 3.70
CA LEU A 73 -4.52 21.51 3.68
C LEU A 73 -5.07 21.83 5.08
N GLY A 74 -4.28 21.64 6.15
CA GLY A 74 -4.72 21.85 7.53
C GLY A 74 -5.75 20.81 8.02
N ILE A 75 -5.88 19.68 7.31
CA ILE A 75 -6.78 18.59 7.70
C ILE A 75 -6.08 17.80 8.80
N LYS A 76 -6.42 18.08 10.06
CA LYS A 76 -5.95 17.30 11.20
C LYS A 76 -6.59 15.92 11.18
N ASP A 77 -5.80 14.89 11.41
CA ASP A 77 -6.34 13.57 11.73
C ASP A 77 -7.08 13.69 13.05
N LYS A 78 -8.42 13.61 12.99
CA LYS A 78 -9.19 13.21 14.15
C LYS A 78 -8.86 11.74 14.34
N ILE A 79 -7.86 11.47 15.18
CA ILE A 79 -7.65 10.15 15.75
C ILE A 79 -8.98 9.76 16.38
N VAL A 80 -9.63 8.73 15.83
CA VAL A 80 -10.74 7.99 16.43
C VAL A 80 -10.19 6.62 16.77
#